data_AF-A0A812LGU5-F1
#
_entry.id   AF-A0A812LGU5-F1
#
_cell.length_a   1.000
_cell.length_b   1.000
_cell.length_c   1.000
_cell.angle_alpha   90.00
_cell.angle_beta   90.00
_cell.angle_gamma   90.00
#
_symmetry.space_group_name_H-M   'P 1'
#
loop_
_entity.id
_entity.type
_entity.pdbx_description
1 polymer ?
#
loop_
_entity_poly.entity_id
_entity_poly.type
_entity_poly.pdbx_seq_one_letter_code
_entity_poly.pdbx_strand_id
1 'polypeptide(L)'
;LDTTDWGKDNTKGVSKFWKEIKLNEAALELWRAADGNLLPVRTTHVLRAKVTSPDRYERGIFLFNTWQQYGDGRTRTRNGLLSEKLTTDEMPLEENLLEVCRRAVTEEEMQRVVESTMKISLGRAAPEYDPSYTCPLEVVNAHFVDHIIELEKSKSYPGLLTMYHLYTVDIICTGLPLTDLNTLEFEHPDKDGKRKLKYIHAWVWLEWPQIQRYLFEGSELKETKRKGSFANAAALTTWLSQFDLKMEKWGKGTLKSVEALFKEIENEDSQLELWGRHDGVPMLMRVTHVLQLRVTSPEPSLKGKFLFSTWAELLNGKRRVTHTLPAMKLTLKDMPYDEEKFRASASALVTEQLGHVVDIHYR
;
A
#
# COMPACT_ATOMS: atom_id res chain seq x y z
N LEU A 1 -19.96 -27.22 1.74
CA LEU A 1 -18.68 -26.75 1.16
C LEU A 1 -18.16 -27.86 0.26
N ASP A 2 -17.93 -27.57 -1.02
CA ASP A 2 -17.31 -28.52 -1.94
C ASP A 2 -15.78 -28.44 -1.80
N THR A 3 -15.14 -29.57 -1.46
CA THR A 3 -13.69 -29.66 -1.26
C THR A 3 -13.00 -30.45 -2.38
N THR A 4 -13.70 -30.72 -3.49
CA THR A 4 -13.22 -31.60 -4.57
C THR A 4 -11.88 -31.14 -5.17
N ASP A 5 -11.62 -29.83 -5.18
CA ASP A 5 -10.39 -29.25 -5.74
C ASP A 5 -9.30 -28.99 -4.71
N TRP A 6 -9.51 -29.33 -3.44
CA TRP A 6 -8.51 -29.13 -2.41
C TRP A 6 -7.40 -30.18 -2.51
N GLY A 7 -6.15 -29.72 -2.55
CA GLY A 7 -4.97 -30.58 -2.67
C GLY A 7 -4.59 -30.90 -4.12
N LYS A 8 -5.25 -30.29 -5.10
CA LYS A 8 -4.85 -30.31 -6.52
C LYS A 8 -4.01 -29.07 -6.86
N ASP A 9 -3.09 -29.23 -7.80
CA ASP A 9 -2.23 -28.15 -8.31
C ASP A 9 -1.56 -27.34 -7.19
N ASN A 10 -1.81 -26.03 -7.14
CA ASN A 10 -1.27 -25.10 -6.15
C ASN A 10 -2.17 -24.89 -4.91
N THR A 11 -3.22 -25.70 -4.75
CA THR A 11 -4.15 -25.61 -3.60
C THR A 11 -3.68 -26.46 -2.42
N LYS A 12 -4.23 -26.19 -1.24
CA LYS A 12 -3.94 -26.93 -0.01
C LYS A 12 -5.05 -27.95 0.24
N GLY A 13 -4.66 -29.17 0.63
CA GLY A 13 -5.60 -30.22 1.01
C GLY A 13 -6.18 -30.03 2.41
N VAL A 14 -7.23 -30.79 2.73
CA VAL A 14 -7.89 -30.77 4.05
C VAL A 14 -6.90 -31.03 5.20
N SER A 15 -5.92 -31.92 5.01
CA SER A 15 -4.89 -32.18 6.02
C SER A 15 -4.04 -30.94 6.35
N LYS A 16 -3.75 -30.08 5.35
CA LYS A 16 -3.06 -28.81 5.60
C LYS A 16 -3.97 -27.83 6.34
N PHE A 17 -5.25 -27.76 5.98
CA PHE A 17 -6.19 -26.88 6.69
C PHE A 17 -6.35 -27.28 8.15
N TRP A 18 -6.48 -28.59 8.41
CA TRP A 18 -6.51 -29.14 9.76
C TRP A 18 -5.27 -28.76 10.57
N LYS A 19 -4.07 -28.83 9.96
CA LYS A 19 -2.83 -28.39 10.59
C LYS A 19 -2.84 -26.89 10.91
N GLU A 20 -3.30 -26.05 9.99
CA GLU A 20 -3.42 -24.60 10.23
C GLU A 20 -4.31 -24.31 11.45
N ILE A 21 -5.45 -25.00 11.58
CA ILE A 21 -6.33 -24.87 12.76
C ILE A 21 -5.63 -25.39 14.02
N LYS A 22 -4.95 -26.53 13.95
CA LYS A 22 -4.26 -27.12 15.11
C LYS A 22 -3.08 -26.32 15.62
N LEU A 23 -2.44 -25.55 14.74
CA LEU A 23 -1.31 -24.68 15.04
C LEU A 23 -1.75 -23.23 15.27
N ASN A 24 -3.05 -22.97 15.40
CA ASN A 24 -3.60 -21.63 15.60
C ASN A 24 -3.25 -20.63 14.49
N GLU A 25 -2.80 -21.09 13.32
CA GLU A 25 -2.51 -20.27 12.14
C GLU A 25 -3.79 -19.81 11.40
N ALA A 26 -4.93 -20.45 11.69
CA ALA A 26 -6.24 -20.07 11.18
C ALA A 26 -7.34 -20.53 12.13
N ALA A 27 -8.43 -19.79 12.21
CA ALA A 27 -9.67 -20.24 12.83
C ALA A 27 -10.70 -20.66 11.78
N LEU A 28 -11.72 -21.41 12.20
CA LEU A 28 -12.88 -21.75 11.39
C LEU A 28 -14.15 -21.34 12.15
N GLU A 29 -14.86 -20.37 11.59
CA GLU A 29 -16.10 -19.84 12.12
C GLU A 29 -17.29 -20.33 11.30
N LEU A 30 -18.48 -20.38 11.92
CA LEU A 30 -19.74 -20.69 11.25
C LEU A 30 -20.67 -19.50 11.36
N TRP A 31 -20.87 -18.80 10.24
CA TRP A 31 -21.73 -17.63 10.16
C TRP A 31 -23.12 -18.02 9.68
N ARG A 32 -24.14 -17.28 10.11
CA ARG A 32 -25.52 -17.46 9.62
C ARG A 32 -25.86 -16.34 8.66
N ALA A 33 -26.14 -16.69 7.41
CA ALA A 33 -26.62 -15.77 6.40
C ALA A 33 -28.08 -15.36 6.66
N ALA A 34 -28.53 -14.28 6.01
CA ALA A 34 -29.89 -13.75 6.19
C ALA A 34 -31.00 -14.74 5.77
N ASP A 35 -30.69 -15.65 4.86
CA ASP A 35 -31.58 -16.75 4.43
C ASP A 35 -31.55 -17.96 5.38
N GLY A 36 -30.80 -17.87 6.49
CA GLY A 36 -30.65 -18.92 7.49
C GLY A 36 -29.53 -19.93 7.20
N ASN A 37 -28.91 -19.88 6.03
CA ASN A 37 -27.83 -20.81 5.65
C ASN A 37 -26.57 -20.61 6.50
N LEU A 38 -25.88 -21.71 6.78
CA LEU A 38 -24.60 -21.68 7.49
C LEU A 38 -23.44 -21.54 6.50
N LEU A 39 -22.58 -20.56 6.74
CA LEU A 39 -21.41 -20.26 5.92
C LEU A 39 -20.14 -20.52 6.75
N PRO A 40 -19.31 -21.52 6.38
CA PRO A 40 -18.00 -21.67 6.98
C PRO A 40 -17.07 -20.55 6.52
N VAL A 41 -16.45 -19.85 7.48
CA VAL A 41 -15.51 -18.77 7.24
C VAL A 41 -14.17 -19.11 7.89
N ARG A 42 -13.11 -19.15 7.10
CA ARG A 42 -11.74 -19.28 7.60
C ARG A 42 -11.24 -17.92 8.03
N THR A 43 -10.76 -17.78 9.25
CA THR A 43 -10.18 -16.51 9.75
C THR A 43 -8.67 -16.65 9.83
N THR A 44 -7.94 -15.66 9.32
CA THR A 44 -6.47 -15.65 9.31
C THR A 44 -5.98 -14.25 9.66
N HIS A 45 -4.91 -14.18 10.46
CA HIS A 45 -4.30 -12.93 10.89
C HIS A 45 -2.95 -12.76 10.19
N VAL A 46 -2.67 -11.56 9.68
CA VAL A 46 -1.45 -11.27 8.92
C VAL A 46 -0.89 -9.92 9.35
N LEU A 47 0.37 -9.91 9.75
CA LEU A 47 1.15 -8.70 9.97
C LEU A 47 1.68 -8.19 8.62
N ARG A 48 1.60 -6.88 8.42
CA ARG A 48 2.22 -6.13 7.32
C ARG A 48 3.10 -5.05 7.94
N ALA A 49 4.41 -5.15 7.77
CA ALA A 49 5.35 -4.32 8.49
C ALA A 49 6.14 -3.38 7.58
N LYS A 50 6.07 -2.09 7.90
CA LYS A 50 6.97 -1.05 7.39
C LYS A 50 8.23 -1.04 8.25
N VAL A 51 9.27 -1.75 7.81
CA VAL A 51 10.52 -1.87 8.56
C VAL A 51 11.44 -0.68 8.25
N THR A 52 12.01 -0.06 9.29
CA THR A 52 12.90 1.11 9.15
C THR A 52 13.95 1.18 10.26
N SER A 53 14.92 2.08 10.12
CA SER A 53 15.85 2.45 11.18
C SER A 53 15.40 3.73 11.89
N PRO A 54 15.83 3.99 13.15
CA PRO A 54 15.44 5.20 13.88
C PRO A 54 15.69 6.50 13.13
N ASP A 55 16.85 6.64 12.46
CA ASP A 55 17.24 7.82 11.69
C ASP A 55 16.42 8.01 10.39
N ARG A 56 15.83 6.93 9.86
CA ARG A 56 15.06 6.94 8.62
C ARG A 56 13.57 7.11 8.84
N TYR A 57 13.08 6.73 10.02
CA TYR A 57 11.65 6.81 10.33
C TYR A 57 11.12 8.23 10.20
N GLU A 58 11.83 9.23 10.72
CA GLU A 58 11.44 10.64 10.62
C GLU A 58 11.40 11.15 9.16
N ARG A 59 12.18 10.53 8.28
CA ARG A 59 12.25 10.85 6.85
C ARG A 59 11.22 10.06 6.03
N GLY A 60 10.45 9.16 6.65
CA GLY A 60 9.49 8.30 5.97
C GLY A 60 10.14 7.32 4.99
N ILE A 61 11.35 6.85 5.29
CA ILE A 61 12.09 5.88 4.47
C ILE A 61 11.96 4.48 5.09
N PHE A 62 11.56 3.49 4.29
CA PHE A 62 11.28 2.13 4.74
C PHE A 62 11.90 1.09 3.79
N LEU A 63 12.07 -0.13 4.28
CA LEU A 63 12.45 -1.28 3.45
C LEU A 63 11.27 -1.75 2.61
N PHE A 64 11.54 -2.05 1.34
CA PHE A 64 10.58 -2.59 0.39
C PHE A 64 11.12 -3.88 -0.25
N ASN A 65 10.34 -4.95 -0.20
CA ASN A 65 10.71 -6.24 -0.76
C ASN A 65 10.43 -6.26 -2.26
N THR A 66 11.47 -6.23 -3.09
CA THR A 66 11.33 -6.16 -4.55
C THR A 66 11.14 -7.55 -5.16
N TRP A 67 11.98 -8.50 -4.76
CA TRP A 67 11.95 -9.87 -5.24
C TRP A 67 12.32 -10.87 -4.16
N GLN A 68 11.94 -12.12 -4.40
CA GLN A 68 12.33 -13.25 -3.58
C GLN A 68 12.87 -14.38 -4.43
N GLN A 69 13.90 -15.06 -3.93
CA GLN A 69 14.41 -16.28 -4.52
C GLN A 69 14.13 -17.46 -3.58
N TYR A 70 13.54 -18.53 -4.11
CA TYR A 70 13.31 -19.78 -3.38
C TYR A 70 14.65 -20.51 -3.14
N GLY A 71 14.71 -21.40 -2.15
CA GLY A 71 15.88 -22.27 -1.93
C GLY A 71 16.30 -23.12 -3.12
N ASP A 72 15.41 -23.33 -4.10
CA ASP A 72 15.69 -24.03 -5.37
C ASP A 72 16.20 -23.12 -6.50
N GLY A 73 16.40 -21.82 -6.22
CA GLY A 73 16.92 -20.83 -7.16
C GLY A 73 15.86 -20.13 -8.02
N ARG A 74 14.60 -20.59 -8.05
CA ARG A 74 13.53 -19.86 -8.74
C ARG A 74 13.34 -18.48 -8.12
N THR A 75 12.98 -17.49 -8.93
CA THR A 75 12.76 -16.11 -8.46
C THR A 75 11.33 -15.67 -8.75
N ARG A 76 10.75 -14.85 -7.87
CA ARG A 76 9.50 -14.13 -8.10
C ARG A 76 9.64 -12.65 -7.75
N THR A 77 8.90 -11.81 -8.46
CA THR A 77 8.64 -10.44 -8.01
C THR A 77 7.72 -10.48 -6.78
N ARG A 78 8.00 -9.66 -5.76
CA ARG A 78 7.14 -9.52 -4.57
C ARG A 78 6.48 -8.16 -4.54
N ASN A 79 7.26 -7.09 -4.61
CA ASN A 79 6.80 -5.71 -4.50
C ASN A 79 5.87 -5.50 -3.29
N GLY A 80 6.35 -5.84 -2.09
CA GLY A 80 5.55 -5.82 -0.88
C GLY A 80 6.32 -5.41 0.36
N LEU A 81 5.57 -5.16 1.43
CA LEU A 81 6.10 -4.98 2.77
C LEU A 81 6.51 -6.33 3.38
N LEU A 82 7.22 -6.29 4.51
CA LEU A 82 7.39 -7.51 5.32
C LEU A 82 6.00 -8.02 5.69
N SER A 83 5.72 -9.29 5.40
CA SER A 83 4.41 -9.87 5.65
C SER A 83 4.60 -11.18 6.38
N GLU A 84 3.98 -11.30 7.56
CA GLU A 84 4.12 -12.50 8.39
C GLU A 84 2.75 -13.00 8.82
N LYS A 85 2.57 -14.32 8.80
CA LYS A 85 1.32 -14.91 9.28
C LYS A 85 1.34 -14.90 10.81
N LEU A 86 0.23 -14.47 11.40
CA LEU A 86 0.03 -14.48 12.83
C LEU A 86 -0.81 -15.69 13.24
N THR A 87 -0.65 -16.08 14.50
CA THR A 87 -1.48 -17.07 15.17
C THR A 87 -2.60 -16.39 15.95
N THR A 88 -3.68 -17.13 16.21
CA THR A 88 -4.81 -16.61 16.99
C THR A 88 -4.45 -16.34 18.46
N ASP A 89 -3.40 -16.99 18.97
CA ASP A 89 -2.93 -16.81 20.36
C ASP A 89 -2.16 -15.49 20.55
N GLU A 90 -1.70 -14.87 19.45
CA GLU A 90 -1.06 -13.56 19.47
C GLU A 90 -2.08 -12.41 19.55
N MET A 91 -3.39 -12.70 19.59
CA MET A 91 -4.46 -11.70 19.62
C MET A 91 -4.93 -11.37 21.05
N PRO A 92 -5.25 -10.10 21.37
CA PRO A 92 -5.17 -8.93 20.50
C PRO A 92 -3.72 -8.52 20.22
N LEU A 93 -3.45 -8.09 18.97
CA LEU A 93 -2.08 -7.84 18.51
C LEU A 93 -1.39 -6.75 19.34
N GLU A 94 -2.13 -5.75 19.80
CA GLU A 94 -1.62 -4.60 20.53
C GLU A 94 -0.93 -5.00 21.84
N GLU A 95 -1.39 -6.07 22.49
CA GLU A 95 -0.81 -6.59 23.74
C GLU A 95 0.50 -7.35 23.47
N ASN A 96 0.66 -7.91 22.27
CA ASN A 96 1.80 -8.74 21.86
C ASN A 96 2.70 -8.04 20.82
N LEU A 97 2.46 -6.77 20.53
CA LEU A 97 2.96 -6.09 19.33
C LEU A 97 4.48 -6.19 19.16
N LEU A 98 5.22 -5.87 20.22
CA LEU A 98 6.70 -5.88 20.17
C LEU A 98 7.27 -7.28 20.03
N GLU A 99 6.68 -8.28 20.68
CA GLU A 99 7.12 -9.68 20.58
C GLU A 99 6.87 -10.22 19.17
N VAL A 100 5.67 -10.00 18.63
CA VAL A 100 5.32 -10.36 17.26
C VAL A 100 6.24 -9.68 16.24
N CYS A 101 6.54 -8.39 16.42
CA CYS A 101 7.46 -7.66 15.55
C CYS A 101 8.88 -8.21 15.62
N ARG A 102 9.37 -8.56 16.82
CA ARG A 102 10.68 -9.21 16.98
C ARG A 102 10.71 -10.54 16.25
N ARG A 103 9.75 -11.43 16.50
CA ARG A 103 9.65 -12.72 15.82
C ARG A 103 9.64 -12.57 14.30
N ALA A 104 8.76 -11.70 13.77
CA ALA A 104 8.62 -11.47 12.34
C ALA A 104 9.93 -11.01 11.67
N VAL A 105 10.73 -10.19 12.34
CA VAL A 105 12.03 -9.74 11.85
C VAL A 105 13.12 -10.79 12.10
N THR A 106 13.39 -11.17 13.35
CA THR A 106 14.60 -11.92 13.71
C THR A 106 14.45 -13.44 13.60
N GLU A 107 13.24 -13.97 13.66
CA GLU A 107 12.98 -15.41 13.67
C GLU A 107 12.33 -15.92 12.38
N GLU A 108 11.76 -15.05 11.55
CA GLU A 108 11.10 -15.43 10.30
C GLU A 108 11.78 -14.76 9.08
N GLU A 109 11.27 -13.61 8.62
CA GLU A 109 11.60 -13.05 7.30
C GLU A 109 13.03 -12.46 7.21
N MET A 110 13.65 -12.10 8.33
CA MET A 110 14.98 -11.47 8.38
C MET A 110 15.98 -12.19 9.30
N GLN A 111 15.87 -13.53 9.44
CA GLN A 111 16.74 -14.35 10.29
C GLN A 111 18.24 -14.12 10.08
N ARG A 112 18.67 -13.83 8.85
CA ARG A 112 20.07 -13.48 8.55
C ARG A 112 20.18 -12.37 7.52
N VAL A 113 20.91 -11.31 7.90
CA VAL A 113 21.25 -10.18 7.01
C VAL A 113 22.48 -10.52 6.18
N VAL A 114 22.41 -10.26 4.88
CA VAL A 114 23.48 -10.47 3.91
C VAL A 114 23.54 -9.30 2.92
N GLU A 115 24.64 -9.20 2.17
CA GLU A 115 24.80 -8.20 1.12
C GLU A 115 23.70 -8.30 0.06
N SER A 116 23.28 -7.17 -0.51
CA SER A 116 22.24 -7.08 -1.55
C SER A 116 22.55 -7.86 -2.83
N THR A 117 23.83 -8.20 -3.04
CA THR A 117 24.29 -8.99 -4.19
C THR A 117 24.05 -10.50 -4.01
N MET A 118 23.69 -10.95 -2.80
CA MET A 118 23.50 -12.37 -2.49
C MET A 118 22.33 -12.96 -3.28
N LYS A 119 22.63 -13.99 -4.08
CA LYS A 119 21.66 -14.81 -4.80
C LYS A 119 22.21 -16.21 -5.05
N ILE A 120 21.33 -17.20 -5.09
CA ILE A 120 21.64 -18.54 -5.57
C ILE A 120 21.94 -18.41 -7.06
N SER A 121 23.15 -18.81 -7.44
CA SER A 121 23.66 -18.77 -8.83
C SER A 121 23.86 -20.19 -9.33
N LEU A 122 23.83 -20.39 -10.65
CA LEU A 122 24.04 -21.69 -11.27
C LEU A 122 25.38 -22.30 -10.78
N GLY A 123 25.33 -23.50 -10.21
CA GLY A 123 26.52 -24.20 -9.70
C GLY A 123 27.02 -23.76 -8.32
N ARG A 124 26.37 -22.80 -7.64
CA ARG A 124 26.62 -22.52 -6.21
C ARG A 124 25.53 -23.12 -5.35
N ALA A 125 25.94 -23.80 -4.28
CA ALA A 125 25.01 -24.29 -3.26
C ALA A 125 24.27 -23.12 -2.60
N ALA A 126 23.02 -23.38 -2.18
CA ALA A 126 22.28 -22.44 -1.36
C ALA A 126 23.02 -22.22 -0.02
N PRO A 127 23.00 -20.99 0.53
CA PRO A 127 23.50 -20.74 1.88
C PRO A 127 22.92 -21.73 2.90
N GLU A 128 23.79 -22.35 3.70
CA GLU A 128 23.38 -23.24 4.77
C GLU A 128 22.97 -22.45 6.02
N TYR A 129 22.08 -23.04 6.81
CA TYR A 129 21.71 -22.50 8.11
C TYR A 129 22.91 -22.57 9.06
N ASP A 130 23.28 -21.43 9.64
CA ASP A 130 24.35 -21.32 10.60
C ASP A 130 23.75 -21.08 12.00
N PRO A 131 23.76 -22.07 12.90
CA PRO A 131 23.20 -21.92 14.25
C PRO A 131 24.02 -20.98 15.14
N SER A 132 25.25 -20.62 14.74
CA SER A 132 26.10 -19.66 15.46
C SER A 132 25.90 -18.22 15.02
N TYR A 133 25.17 -18.00 13.92
CA TYR A 133 24.88 -16.66 13.44
C TYR A 133 24.02 -15.89 14.44
N THR A 134 24.50 -14.71 14.82
CA THR A 134 23.73 -13.77 15.64
C THR A 134 23.16 -12.69 14.74
N CYS A 135 21.83 -12.61 14.66
CA CYS A 135 21.18 -11.56 13.87
C CYS A 135 21.49 -10.18 14.47
N PRO A 136 22.02 -9.23 13.68
CA PRO A 136 22.37 -7.91 14.19
C PRO A 136 21.14 -7.03 14.42
N LEU A 137 19.96 -7.47 13.96
CA LEU A 137 18.73 -6.68 14.02
C LEU A 137 18.11 -6.75 15.41
N GLU A 138 17.74 -5.59 15.94
CA GLU A 138 16.99 -5.49 17.19
C GLU A 138 15.81 -4.55 16.98
N VAL A 139 14.59 -5.03 17.24
CA VAL A 139 13.39 -4.20 17.22
C VAL A 139 13.37 -3.35 18.49
N VAL A 140 13.59 -2.06 18.33
CA VAL A 140 13.64 -1.08 19.43
C VAL A 140 12.30 -0.40 19.67
N ASN A 141 11.43 -0.36 18.66
CA ASN A 141 10.09 0.18 18.79
C ASN A 141 9.14 -0.37 17.73
N ALA A 142 7.84 -0.32 17.99
CA ALA A 142 6.80 -0.66 17.04
C ALA A 142 5.60 0.26 17.22
N HIS A 143 5.00 0.69 16.11
CA HIS A 143 3.79 1.49 16.11
C HIS A 143 2.71 0.79 15.32
N PHE A 144 1.60 0.49 15.98
CA PHE A 144 0.41 0.01 15.30
C PHE A 144 -0.15 1.12 14.40
N VAL A 145 -0.42 0.77 13.14
CA VAL A 145 -0.78 1.73 12.08
C VAL A 145 -2.27 1.57 11.73
N ASP A 146 -2.66 0.38 11.27
CA ASP A 146 -4.07 0.07 10.98
C ASP A 146 -4.38 -1.42 11.16
N HIS A 147 -5.69 -1.72 11.22
CA HIS A 147 -6.22 -3.07 11.11
C HIS A 147 -7.40 -3.06 10.15
N ILE A 148 -7.29 -3.86 9.10
CA ILE A 148 -8.27 -3.93 8.03
C ILE A 148 -8.73 -5.38 7.88
N ILE A 149 -10.03 -5.55 7.68
CA ILE A 149 -10.65 -6.85 7.49
C ILE A 149 -11.06 -7.00 6.03
N GLU A 150 -10.52 -8.00 5.35
CA GLU A 150 -10.89 -8.35 3.98
C GLU A 150 -11.59 -9.70 3.94
N LEU A 151 -12.65 -9.82 3.15
CA LEU A 151 -13.43 -11.04 3.01
C LEU A 151 -13.41 -11.51 1.55
N GLU A 152 -12.71 -12.60 1.26
CA GLU A 152 -12.54 -13.12 -0.10
C GLU A 152 -12.61 -14.65 -0.16
N LYS A 153 -12.80 -15.22 -1.36
CA LYS A 153 -12.66 -16.68 -1.54
C LYS A 153 -11.19 -17.06 -1.51
N SER A 154 -10.84 -18.09 -0.73
CA SER A 154 -9.45 -18.54 -0.61
C SER A 154 -8.91 -19.10 -1.92
N LYS A 155 -7.75 -18.61 -2.36
CA LYS A 155 -6.98 -19.24 -3.45
C LYS A 155 -6.41 -20.60 -3.04
N SER A 156 -6.05 -20.77 -1.77
CA SER A 156 -5.52 -22.04 -1.24
C SER A 156 -6.61 -23.08 -0.97
N TYR A 157 -7.83 -22.64 -0.66
CA TYR A 157 -8.98 -23.48 -0.35
C TYR A 157 -10.18 -23.05 -1.20
N PRO A 158 -10.23 -23.40 -2.50
CA PRO A 158 -11.28 -22.94 -3.40
C PRO A 158 -12.68 -23.17 -2.82
N GLY A 159 -13.54 -22.17 -2.95
CA GLY A 159 -14.91 -22.19 -2.42
C GLY A 159 -15.06 -21.83 -0.95
N LEU A 160 -13.99 -21.81 -0.16
CA LEU A 160 -14.02 -21.39 1.25
C LEU A 160 -13.88 -19.87 1.36
N LEU A 161 -14.85 -19.23 2.02
CA LEU A 161 -14.76 -17.82 2.36
C LEU A 161 -13.68 -17.63 3.42
N THR A 162 -12.81 -16.64 3.24
CA THR A 162 -11.72 -16.33 4.16
C THR A 162 -11.78 -14.87 4.58
N MET A 163 -11.81 -14.66 5.88
CA MET A 163 -11.68 -13.36 6.54
C MET A 163 -10.21 -13.15 6.91
N TYR A 164 -9.57 -12.18 6.26
CA TYR A 164 -8.20 -11.77 6.52
C TYR A 164 -8.21 -10.56 7.45
N HIS A 165 -7.64 -10.72 8.65
CA HIS A 165 -7.30 -9.62 9.53
C HIS A 165 -5.89 -9.16 9.19
N LEU A 166 -5.77 -7.98 8.60
CA LEU A 166 -4.52 -7.43 8.10
C LEU A 166 -4.10 -6.26 8.99
N TYR A 167 -3.00 -6.43 9.71
CA TYR A 167 -2.50 -5.45 10.66
C TYR A 167 -1.28 -4.74 10.07
N THR A 168 -1.32 -3.43 9.88
CA THR A 168 -0.12 -2.67 9.50
C THR A 168 0.60 -2.17 10.74
N VAL A 169 1.92 -2.29 10.74
CA VAL A 169 2.78 -1.84 11.84
C VAL A 169 4.03 -1.17 11.26
N ASP A 170 4.46 -0.07 11.85
CA ASP A 170 5.81 0.45 11.63
C ASP A 170 6.75 -0.26 12.62
N ILE A 171 7.77 -0.95 12.10
CA ILE A 171 8.78 -1.61 12.93
C ILE A 171 10.08 -0.81 12.84
N ILE A 172 10.58 -0.34 13.98
CA ILE A 172 11.82 0.42 14.07
C ILE A 172 12.90 -0.50 14.62
N CYS A 173 13.93 -0.75 13.80
CA CYS A 173 15.03 -1.67 14.11
C CYS A 173 16.39 -0.97 14.09
N THR A 174 17.26 -1.32 15.04
CA THR A 174 18.71 -1.08 14.94
C THR A 174 19.39 -2.24 14.19
N GLY A 175 20.66 -2.04 13.81
CA GLY A 175 21.45 -3.07 13.10
C GLY A 175 21.15 -3.20 11.60
N LEU A 176 20.20 -2.43 11.06
CA LEU A 176 19.92 -2.39 9.63
C LEU A 176 21.06 -1.73 8.84
N PRO A 177 21.50 -2.32 7.72
CA PRO A 177 22.49 -1.69 6.83
C PRO A 177 22.01 -0.35 6.27
N LEU A 178 22.96 0.57 6.05
CA LEU A 178 22.68 1.86 5.41
C LEU A 178 22.35 1.72 3.91
N THR A 179 22.81 0.66 3.28
CA THR A 179 22.53 0.35 1.87
C THR A 179 21.40 -0.67 1.75
N ASP A 180 20.97 -0.92 0.53
CA ASP A 180 20.12 -2.07 0.21
C ASP A 180 20.76 -3.37 0.72
N LEU A 181 19.92 -4.34 1.06
CA LEU A 181 20.33 -5.59 1.68
C LEU A 181 19.46 -6.75 1.21
N ASN A 182 19.95 -7.97 1.40
CA ASN A 182 19.11 -9.15 1.34
C ASN A 182 19.01 -9.80 2.71
N THR A 183 17.95 -10.58 2.92
CA THR A 183 17.82 -11.43 4.10
C THR A 183 17.56 -12.88 3.72
N LEU A 184 18.00 -13.79 4.57
CA LEU A 184 17.75 -15.22 4.42
C LEU A 184 16.70 -15.65 5.44
N GLU A 185 15.72 -16.41 4.98
CA GLU A 185 14.72 -17.10 5.78
C GLU A 185 14.88 -18.61 5.56
N PHE A 186 14.89 -19.35 6.65
CA PHE A 186 15.05 -20.80 6.69
C PHE A 186 13.78 -21.46 7.22
N GLU A 187 13.49 -22.66 6.72
CA GLU A 187 12.38 -23.48 7.22
C GLU A 187 12.56 -23.80 8.70
N HIS A 188 11.44 -24.10 9.39
CA HIS A 188 11.49 -24.70 10.72
C HIS A 188 12.32 -25.99 10.70
N PRO A 189 13.00 -26.33 11.81
CA PRO A 189 13.83 -27.52 11.88
C PRO A 189 13.02 -28.77 11.53
N ASP A 190 13.59 -29.61 10.66
CA ASP A 190 13.07 -30.94 10.41
C ASP A 190 13.29 -31.87 11.61
N LYS A 191 12.94 -33.16 11.46
CA LYS A 191 13.10 -34.16 12.52
C LYS A 191 14.56 -34.34 12.98
N ASP A 192 15.52 -33.99 12.12
CA ASP A 192 16.95 -34.08 12.39
C ASP A 192 17.54 -32.73 12.83
N GLY A 193 16.68 -31.72 13.06
CA GLY A 193 17.09 -30.37 13.44
C GLY A 193 17.66 -29.53 12.30
N LYS A 194 17.66 -30.04 11.06
CA LYS A 194 18.20 -29.32 9.90
C LYS A 194 17.19 -28.30 9.40
N ARG A 195 17.69 -27.16 8.95
CA ARG A 195 16.89 -26.09 8.35
C ARG A 195 17.36 -25.83 6.93
N LYS A 196 16.43 -25.87 5.98
CA LYS A 196 16.71 -25.54 4.57
C LYS A 196 16.42 -24.07 4.32
N LEU A 197 17.16 -23.47 3.40
CA LEU A 197 16.86 -22.13 2.95
C LEU A 197 15.47 -22.12 2.29
N LYS A 198 14.57 -21.30 2.82
CA LYS A 198 13.22 -21.11 2.32
C LYS A 198 13.23 -19.99 1.28
N TYR A 199 13.70 -18.81 1.69
CA TYR A 199 13.74 -17.62 0.84
C TYR A 199 15.01 -16.79 1.02
N ILE A 200 15.46 -16.18 -0.08
CA ILE A 200 16.24 -14.95 -0.08
C ILE A 200 15.28 -13.80 -0.39
N HIS A 201 15.24 -12.80 0.47
CA HIS A 201 14.42 -11.60 0.31
C HIS A 201 15.30 -10.43 -0.08
N ALA A 202 14.91 -9.66 -1.09
CA ALA A 202 15.68 -8.50 -1.53
C ALA A 202 15.01 -7.19 -1.16
N TRP A 203 15.70 -6.40 -0.36
CA TRP A 203 15.17 -5.19 0.25
C TRP A 203 15.89 -3.95 -0.26
N VAL A 204 15.10 -2.97 -0.66
CA VAL A 204 15.59 -1.64 -1.06
C VAL A 204 15.01 -0.58 -0.15
N TRP A 205 15.75 0.50 0.05
CA TRP A 205 15.27 1.65 0.81
C TRP A 205 14.51 2.61 -0.09
N LEU A 206 13.26 2.90 0.27
CA LEU A 206 12.40 3.80 -0.49
C LEU A 206 11.64 4.74 0.44
N GLU A 207 11.36 5.95 -0.05
CA GLU A 207 10.41 6.83 0.61
C GLU A 207 8.99 6.24 0.50
N TRP A 208 8.16 6.45 1.53
CA TRP A 208 6.80 5.92 1.55
C TRP A 208 5.96 6.26 0.30
N PRO A 209 6.00 7.49 -0.26
CA PRO A 209 5.29 7.79 -1.51
C PRO A 209 5.74 6.93 -2.70
N GLN A 210 7.01 6.52 -2.75
CA GLN A 210 7.52 5.63 -3.79
C GLN A 210 7.00 4.20 -3.58
N ILE A 211 6.98 3.72 -2.33
CA ILE A 211 6.40 2.41 -1.99
C ILE A 211 4.91 2.37 -2.35
N GLN A 212 4.15 3.40 -2.00
CA GLN A 212 2.72 3.50 -2.34
C GLN A 212 2.49 3.39 -3.86
N ARG A 213 3.38 3.96 -4.68
CA ARG A 213 3.30 3.79 -6.13
C ARG A 213 3.49 2.33 -6.57
N TYR A 214 4.47 1.62 -6.02
CA TYR A 214 4.67 0.20 -6.34
C TYR A 214 3.52 -0.68 -5.85
N LEU A 215 2.97 -0.37 -4.68
CA LEU A 215 1.79 -1.06 -4.16
C LEU A 215 0.57 -0.79 -5.06
N PHE A 216 0.45 0.41 -5.61
CA PHE A 216 -0.59 0.72 -6.59
C PHE A 216 -0.48 -0.11 -7.86
N GLU A 217 0.75 -0.34 -8.35
CA GLU A 217 1.02 -1.10 -9.57
C GLU A 217 0.60 -2.58 -9.39
N GLY A 218 -0.53 -2.96 -9.99
CA GLY A 218 -1.13 -4.30 -9.86
C GLY A 218 -2.20 -4.40 -8.77
N SER A 219 -2.59 -3.28 -8.15
CA SER A 219 -3.80 -3.23 -7.34
C SER A 219 -5.06 -3.24 -8.21
N GLU A 220 -6.15 -3.78 -7.66
CA GLU A 220 -7.46 -3.82 -8.29
C GLU A 220 -8.40 -2.87 -7.54
N LEU A 221 -9.21 -2.12 -8.28
CA LEU A 221 -10.24 -1.27 -7.70
C LEU A 221 -11.29 -2.16 -7.00
N LYS A 222 -11.43 -2.00 -5.68
CA LYS A 222 -12.38 -2.76 -4.86
C LYS A 222 -13.69 -2.01 -4.66
N GLU A 223 -13.58 -0.72 -4.36
CA GLU A 223 -14.74 0.12 -4.06
C GLU A 223 -14.53 1.55 -4.55
N THR A 224 -15.62 2.19 -4.97
CA THR A 224 -15.65 3.62 -5.28
C THR A 224 -16.74 4.30 -4.48
N LYS A 225 -16.37 5.36 -3.77
CA LYS A 225 -17.29 6.27 -3.09
C LYS A 225 -17.38 7.58 -3.87
N ARG A 226 -18.57 7.85 -4.39
CA ARG A 226 -18.94 9.05 -5.16
C ARG A 226 -20.06 9.82 -4.45
N LYS A 227 -20.54 10.90 -5.06
CA LYS A 227 -21.74 11.62 -4.62
C LYS A 227 -22.87 10.69 -4.18
N GLY A 228 -23.45 10.97 -3.02
CA GLY A 228 -24.52 10.18 -2.41
C GLY A 228 -24.06 8.90 -1.71
N SER A 229 -22.76 8.58 -1.67
CA SER A 229 -22.26 7.40 -0.96
C SER A 229 -22.29 7.54 0.56
N PHE A 230 -22.39 8.77 1.06
CA PHE A 230 -22.46 9.09 2.48
C PHE A 230 -23.63 10.02 2.75
N ALA A 231 -24.39 9.75 3.81
CA ALA A 231 -25.53 10.59 4.18
C ALA A 231 -25.10 11.99 4.66
N ASN A 232 -23.91 12.09 5.27
CA ASN A 232 -23.34 13.34 5.79
C ASN A 232 -21.84 13.16 6.06
N ALA A 233 -21.16 14.25 6.45
CA ALA A 233 -19.74 14.25 6.78
C ALA A 233 -19.39 13.30 7.94
N ALA A 234 -20.27 13.11 8.92
CA ALA A 234 -20.00 12.19 10.04
C ALA A 234 -19.96 10.73 9.58
N ALA A 235 -20.83 10.33 8.64
CA ALA A 235 -20.78 9.01 8.03
C ALA A 235 -19.48 8.80 7.24
N LEU A 236 -18.99 9.83 6.55
CA LEU A 236 -17.66 9.80 5.91
C LEU A 236 -16.54 9.67 6.95
N THR A 237 -16.58 10.41 8.07
CA THR A 237 -15.60 10.30 9.15
C THR A 237 -15.52 8.88 9.72
N THR A 238 -16.67 8.25 10.00
CA THR A 238 -16.73 6.87 10.51
C THR A 238 -16.16 5.86 9.51
N TRP A 239 -16.34 6.09 8.22
CA TRP A 239 -15.74 5.24 7.20
C TRP A 239 -14.22 5.47 7.08
N LEU A 240 -13.78 6.73 7.09
CA LEU A 240 -12.36 7.09 7.03
C LEU A 240 -11.56 6.61 8.26
N SER A 241 -12.19 6.50 9.44
CA SER A 241 -11.52 6.03 10.67
C SER A 241 -11.10 4.56 10.63
N GLN A 242 -11.49 3.82 9.59
CA GLN A 242 -11.07 2.44 9.37
C GLN A 242 -9.68 2.34 8.72
N PHE A 243 -9.11 3.47 8.29
CA PHE A 243 -7.82 3.54 7.61
C PHE A 243 -6.82 4.34 8.46
N ASP A 244 -5.51 4.10 8.26
CA ASP A 244 -4.45 4.92 8.86
C ASP A 244 -4.39 6.32 8.24
N LEU A 245 -5.25 7.19 8.72
CA LEU A 245 -5.30 8.59 8.36
C LEU A 245 -5.11 9.43 9.62
N LYS A 246 -4.16 10.37 9.58
CA LYS A 246 -3.93 11.37 10.63
C LYS A 246 -5.00 12.46 10.62
N MET A 247 -6.27 12.06 10.78
CA MET A 247 -7.45 12.92 10.69
C MET A 247 -7.49 14.00 11.78
N GLU A 248 -6.78 13.81 12.89
CA GLU A 248 -6.63 14.79 13.96
C GLU A 248 -5.92 16.08 13.51
N LYS A 249 -5.23 16.04 12.37
CA LYS A 249 -4.59 17.20 11.73
C LYS A 249 -5.52 17.90 10.74
N TRP A 250 -6.59 17.25 10.29
CA TRP A 250 -7.47 17.78 9.25
C TRP A 250 -8.29 18.95 9.78
N GLY A 251 -8.55 19.95 8.93
CA GLY A 251 -9.23 21.20 9.31
C GLY A 251 -8.39 22.17 10.13
N LYS A 252 -7.11 21.88 10.40
CA LYS A 252 -6.18 22.77 11.11
C LYS A 252 -5.24 23.48 10.15
N GLY A 253 -5.01 24.78 10.37
CA GLY A 253 -4.11 25.59 9.55
C GLY A 253 -4.60 25.67 8.10
N THR A 254 -3.77 25.19 7.17
CA THR A 254 -4.10 25.15 5.73
C THR A 254 -4.71 23.82 5.26
N LEU A 255 -4.86 22.84 6.17
CA LEU A 255 -5.37 21.51 5.83
C LEU A 255 -6.90 21.53 5.77
N LYS A 256 -7.47 20.89 4.74
CA LYS A 256 -8.93 20.73 4.59
C LYS A 256 -9.49 19.80 5.68
N SER A 257 -10.74 20.00 6.07
CA SER A 257 -11.47 19.13 7.01
C SER A 257 -12.18 17.97 6.30
N VAL A 258 -12.72 17.01 7.06
CA VAL A 258 -13.55 15.93 6.51
C VAL A 258 -14.84 16.50 5.89
N GLU A 259 -15.43 17.55 6.46
CA GLU A 259 -16.59 18.25 5.87
C GLU A 259 -16.25 18.87 4.51
N ALA A 260 -15.04 19.41 4.36
CA ALA A 260 -14.59 19.93 3.08
C ALA A 260 -14.40 18.81 2.04
N LEU A 261 -13.88 17.65 2.45
CA LEU A 261 -13.79 16.47 1.59
C LEU A 261 -15.18 15.93 1.22
N PHE A 262 -16.10 15.84 2.17
CA PHE A 262 -17.49 15.42 1.93
C PHE A 262 -18.15 16.33 0.89
N LYS A 263 -18.05 17.66 1.05
CA LYS A 263 -18.55 18.62 0.05
C LYS A 263 -17.88 18.44 -1.30
N GLU A 264 -16.58 18.17 -1.34
CA GLU A 264 -15.85 17.91 -2.57
C GLU A 264 -16.36 16.67 -3.32
N ILE A 265 -16.75 15.61 -2.59
CA ILE A 265 -17.33 14.40 -3.17
C ILE A 265 -18.77 14.66 -3.65
N GLU A 266 -19.59 15.34 -2.85
CA GLU A 266 -20.99 15.65 -3.19
C GLU A 266 -21.12 16.65 -4.35
N ASN A 267 -20.14 17.53 -4.51
CA ASN A 267 -20.02 18.43 -5.65
C ASN A 267 -19.41 17.75 -6.89
N GLU A 268 -19.01 16.48 -6.79
CA GLU A 268 -18.41 15.73 -7.89
C GLU A 268 -17.06 16.33 -8.34
N ASP A 269 -16.37 17.06 -7.45
CA ASP A 269 -15.01 17.58 -7.67
C ASP A 269 -13.94 16.49 -7.45
N SER A 270 -14.31 15.42 -6.75
CA SER A 270 -13.50 14.24 -6.51
C SER A 270 -14.34 13.02 -6.17
N GLN A 271 -13.71 11.85 -6.19
CA GLN A 271 -14.24 10.62 -5.62
C GLN A 271 -13.17 9.95 -4.76
N LEU A 272 -13.60 9.02 -3.91
CA LEU A 272 -12.67 8.14 -3.18
C LEU A 272 -12.69 6.76 -3.81
N GLU A 273 -11.51 6.18 -3.97
CA GLU A 273 -11.34 4.83 -4.46
C GLU A 273 -10.54 4.02 -3.46
N LEU A 274 -11.05 2.84 -3.14
CA LEU A 274 -10.35 1.84 -2.37
C LEU A 274 -9.79 0.81 -3.33
N TRP A 275 -8.46 0.75 -3.40
CA TRP A 275 -7.73 -0.21 -4.21
C TRP A 275 -7.15 -1.27 -3.31
N GLY A 276 -7.25 -2.54 -3.71
CA GLY A 276 -6.72 -3.66 -2.94
C GLY A 276 -5.78 -4.50 -3.79
N ARG A 277 -4.67 -4.96 -3.21
CA ARG A 277 -3.76 -5.94 -3.82
C ARG A 277 -4.07 -7.35 -3.33
N HIS A 278 -3.50 -8.35 -4.00
CA HIS A 278 -3.55 -9.74 -3.52
C HIS A 278 -2.72 -10.01 -2.25
N ASP A 279 -1.78 -9.12 -1.90
CA ASP A 279 -1.06 -9.15 -0.62
C ASP A 279 -1.83 -8.42 0.49
N GLY A 280 -3.01 -7.89 0.16
CA GLY A 280 -3.96 -7.32 1.08
C GLY A 280 -3.66 -5.88 1.48
N VAL A 281 -2.69 -5.15 0.91
CA VAL A 281 -2.52 -3.72 1.25
C VAL A 281 -3.62 -2.89 0.57
N PRO A 282 -4.55 -2.28 1.31
CA PRO A 282 -5.51 -1.37 0.73
C PRO A 282 -4.89 0.01 0.58
N MET A 283 -5.25 0.67 -0.50
CA MET A 283 -4.92 2.06 -0.72
C MET A 283 -6.19 2.86 -0.90
N LEU A 284 -6.41 3.77 0.04
CA LEU A 284 -7.43 4.79 -0.11
C LEU A 284 -6.86 5.95 -0.93
N MET A 285 -7.48 6.21 -2.08
CA MET A 285 -7.10 7.30 -2.96
C MET A 285 -8.23 8.30 -3.11
N ARG A 286 -7.89 9.58 -3.01
CA ARG A 286 -8.76 10.67 -3.48
C ARG A 286 -8.42 10.95 -4.94
N VAL A 287 -9.35 10.65 -5.82
CA VAL A 287 -9.19 10.82 -7.27
C VAL A 287 -9.77 12.16 -7.69
N THR A 288 -8.92 12.98 -8.31
CA THR A 288 -9.27 14.26 -8.91
C THR A 288 -8.76 14.31 -10.34
N HIS A 289 -9.59 14.76 -11.27
CA HIS A 289 -9.17 14.98 -12.65
C HIS A 289 -8.69 16.42 -12.82
N VAL A 290 -7.54 16.59 -13.45
CA VAL A 290 -6.92 17.90 -13.66
C VAL A 290 -6.58 18.04 -15.14
N LEU A 291 -7.08 19.10 -15.76
CA LEU A 291 -6.65 19.52 -17.09
C LEU A 291 -5.42 20.40 -16.93
N GLN A 292 -4.32 20.01 -17.57
CA GLN A 292 -3.10 20.82 -17.69
C GLN A 292 -2.90 21.23 -19.14
N LEU A 293 -2.61 22.51 -19.37
CA LEU A 293 -2.47 23.05 -20.72
C LEU A 293 -1.04 23.44 -21.04
N ARG A 294 -0.61 23.08 -22.26
CA ARG A 294 0.54 23.71 -22.90
C ARG A 294 0.02 24.78 -23.84
N VAL A 295 0.10 26.04 -23.42
CA VAL A 295 -0.34 27.18 -24.23
C VAL A 295 0.83 27.62 -25.10
N THR A 296 0.70 27.49 -26.42
CA THR A 296 1.74 27.80 -27.41
C THR A 296 1.33 28.97 -28.30
N SER A 297 2.30 29.68 -28.87
CA SER A 297 2.05 30.70 -29.90
C SER A 297 2.18 30.09 -31.31
N PRO A 298 1.34 30.50 -32.29
CA PRO A 298 1.53 30.13 -33.69
C PRO A 298 2.73 30.83 -34.35
N GLU A 299 3.30 31.84 -33.70
CA GLU A 299 4.43 32.61 -34.23
C GLU A 299 5.66 31.72 -34.46
N PRO A 300 6.25 31.69 -35.67
CA PRO A 300 7.38 30.80 -35.99
C PRO A 300 8.58 30.97 -35.06
N SER A 301 8.84 32.20 -34.57
CA SER A 301 9.95 32.49 -33.65
C SER A 301 9.79 31.89 -32.25
N LEU A 302 8.57 31.46 -31.91
CA LEU A 302 8.21 30.83 -30.64
C LEU A 302 7.96 29.33 -30.77
N LYS A 303 8.31 28.72 -31.91
CA LYS A 303 8.18 27.28 -32.12
C LYS A 303 8.90 26.49 -31.02
N GLY A 304 8.18 25.54 -30.42
CA GLY A 304 8.67 24.70 -29.32
C GLY A 304 8.61 25.37 -27.94
N LYS A 305 8.17 26.63 -27.84
CA LYS A 305 7.98 27.34 -26.58
C LYS A 305 6.50 27.30 -26.17
N PHE A 306 6.26 27.26 -24.85
CA PHE A 306 4.93 27.33 -24.26
C PHE A 306 4.98 28.18 -22.98
N LEU A 307 3.83 28.67 -22.54
CA LEU A 307 3.71 29.45 -21.31
C LEU A 307 3.91 28.56 -20.08
N PHE A 308 4.70 29.06 -19.13
CA PHE A 308 4.98 28.38 -17.88
C PHE A 308 4.90 29.40 -16.73
N SER A 309 4.02 29.13 -15.75
CA SER A 309 3.86 30.01 -14.59
C SER A 309 5.03 29.80 -13.64
N THR A 310 5.81 30.85 -13.41
CA THR A 310 6.98 30.81 -12.52
C THR A 310 6.64 31.25 -11.10
N TRP A 311 5.73 32.22 -10.93
CA TRP A 311 5.26 32.69 -9.64
C TRP A 311 3.84 33.26 -9.74
N ALA A 312 3.18 33.38 -8.59
CA ALA A 312 1.93 34.12 -8.40
C ALA A 312 2.03 34.99 -7.15
N GLU A 313 1.41 36.17 -7.17
CA GLU A 313 1.29 37.03 -6.00
C GLU A 313 -0.06 36.80 -5.32
N LEU A 314 -0.02 36.57 -4.01
CA LEU A 314 -1.21 36.39 -3.19
C LEU A 314 -1.81 37.77 -2.85
N LEU A 315 -3.07 37.80 -2.42
CA LEU A 315 -3.76 39.03 -2.01
C LEU A 315 -3.04 39.80 -0.89
N ASN A 316 -2.18 39.13 -0.11
CA ASN A 316 -1.36 39.74 0.92
C ASN A 316 0.00 40.27 0.41
N GLY A 317 0.20 40.35 -0.91
CA GLY A 317 1.43 40.78 -1.56
C GLY A 317 2.57 39.77 -1.53
N LYS A 318 2.41 38.61 -0.88
CA LYS A 318 3.45 37.58 -0.86
C LYS A 318 3.51 36.85 -2.18
N ARG A 319 4.74 36.69 -2.70
CA ARG A 319 4.99 35.88 -3.89
C ARG A 319 5.13 34.41 -3.53
N ARG A 320 4.46 33.56 -4.30
CA ARG A 320 4.56 32.11 -4.26
C ARG A 320 5.17 31.63 -5.58
N VAL A 321 6.32 31.00 -5.50
CA VAL A 321 6.93 30.30 -6.64
C VAL A 321 6.07 29.07 -6.96
N THR A 322 5.69 28.89 -8.23
CA THR A 322 4.74 27.84 -8.65
C THR A 322 5.37 26.84 -9.62
N HIS A 323 6.16 27.29 -10.59
CA HIS A 323 6.76 26.44 -11.63
C HIS A 323 5.78 25.39 -12.20
N THR A 324 4.62 25.85 -12.67
CA THR A 324 3.54 24.97 -13.15
C THR A 324 3.00 25.39 -14.51
N LEU A 325 2.39 24.44 -15.21
CA LEU A 325 1.52 24.74 -16.35
C LEU A 325 0.18 25.34 -15.85
N PRO A 326 -0.50 26.15 -16.67
CA PRO A 326 -1.91 26.47 -16.46
C PRO A 326 -2.71 25.19 -16.27
N ALA A 327 -3.50 25.13 -15.20
CA ALA A 327 -4.26 23.94 -14.86
C ALA A 327 -5.59 24.31 -14.18
N MET A 328 -6.58 23.45 -14.37
CA MET A 328 -7.85 23.49 -13.65
C MET A 328 -8.29 22.09 -13.25
N LYS A 329 -9.10 22.00 -12.20
CA LYS A 329 -9.80 20.76 -11.89
C LYS A 329 -10.94 20.57 -12.88
N LEU A 330 -11.13 19.33 -13.31
CA LEU A 330 -12.30 18.89 -14.05
C LEU A 330 -13.30 18.26 -13.08
N THR A 331 -14.59 18.45 -13.35
CA THR A 331 -15.66 17.86 -12.55
C THR A 331 -15.98 16.46 -13.05
N LEU A 332 -16.26 15.53 -12.13
CA LEU A 332 -16.74 14.19 -12.44
C LEU A 332 -18.14 14.20 -13.06
N LYS A 333 -18.93 15.25 -12.84
CA LYS A 333 -20.27 15.41 -13.41
C LYS A 333 -20.25 15.37 -14.95
N ASP A 334 -19.18 15.89 -15.54
CA ASP A 334 -19.05 16.00 -16.99
C ASP A 334 -18.34 14.78 -17.62
N MET A 335 -17.93 13.79 -16.80
CA MET A 335 -17.29 12.58 -17.28
C MET A 335 -18.27 11.66 -18.05
N PRO A 336 -17.80 10.91 -19.06
CA PRO A 336 -16.47 10.99 -19.64
C PRO A 336 -16.28 12.30 -20.43
N TYR A 337 -15.06 12.84 -20.41
CA TYR A 337 -14.68 13.95 -21.28
C TYR A 337 -14.38 13.43 -22.67
N ASP A 338 -15.16 13.87 -23.63
CA ASP A 338 -14.84 13.77 -25.06
C ASP A 338 -13.98 14.96 -25.50
N GLU A 339 -13.54 14.93 -26.76
CA GLU A 339 -12.71 15.99 -27.33
C GLU A 339 -13.38 17.37 -27.31
N GLU A 340 -14.70 17.42 -27.46
CA GLU A 340 -15.46 18.68 -27.46
C GLU A 340 -15.45 19.32 -26.07
N LYS A 341 -15.78 18.56 -25.02
CA LYS A 341 -15.71 19.01 -23.63
C LYS A 341 -14.29 19.39 -23.21
N PHE A 342 -13.29 18.65 -23.67
CA PHE A 342 -11.88 19.00 -23.45
C PHE A 342 -11.52 20.35 -24.07
N ARG A 343 -11.91 20.59 -25.33
CA ARG A 343 -11.68 21.87 -26.01
C ARG A 343 -12.40 23.01 -25.29
N ALA A 344 -13.66 22.82 -24.91
CA ALA A 344 -14.42 23.82 -24.18
C ALA A 344 -13.77 24.19 -22.84
N SER A 345 -13.34 23.19 -22.06
CA SER A 345 -12.64 23.40 -20.79
C SER A 345 -11.29 24.07 -20.97
N ALA A 346 -10.54 23.69 -22.02
CA ALA A 346 -9.26 24.32 -22.33
C ALA A 346 -9.42 25.79 -22.72
N SER A 347 -10.42 26.11 -23.55
CA SER A 347 -10.76 27.49 -23.91
C SER A 347 -11.17 28.29 -22.68
N ALA A 348 -12.03 27.75 -21.82
CA ALA A 348 -12.44 28.40 -20.58
C ALA A 348 -11.24 28.70 -19.67
N LEU A 349 -10.33 27.74 -19.49
CA LEU A 349 -9.11 27.93 -18.69
C LEU A 349 -8.20 29.03 -19.24
N VAL A 350 -8.00 29.07 -20.56
CA VAL A 350 -7.22 30.14 -21.20
C VAL A 350 -7.90 31.49 -21.00
N THR A 351 -9.21 31.59 -21.20
CA THR A 351 -9.94 32.85 -20.97
C THR A 351 -9.90 33.28 -19.51
N GLU A 352 -10.04 32.36 -18.56
CA GLU A 352 -10.00 32.67 -17.13
C GLU A 352 -8.62 33.15 -16.68
N GLN A 353 -7.56 32.40 -17.03
CA GLN A 353 -6.21 32.69 -16.52
C GLN A 353 -5.44 33.72 -17.35
N LEU A 354 -5.77 33.86 -18.64
CA LEU A 354 -5.05 34.72 -19.59
C LEU A 354 -5.96 35.77 -20.26
N GLY A 355 -7.23 35.89 -19.84
CA GLY A 355 -8.14 36.91 -20.40
C GLY A 355 -7.78 38.35 -20.03
N HIS A 356 -6.95 38.51 -19.00
CA HIS A 356 -6.48 39.81 -18.50
C HIS A 356 -4.95 39.88 -18.51
N VAL A 357 -4.34 39.49 -19.62
CA VAL A 357 -2.90 39.69 -19.80
C VAL A 357 -2.61 41.19 -19.85
N VAL A 358 -1.69 41.63 -18.99
CA VAL A 358 -1.23 43.01 -18.92
C VAL A 358 0.21 43.03 -19.42
N ASP A 359 0.40 43.43 -20.68
CA ASP A 359 1.70 43.84 -21.21
C ASP A 359 1.52 45.05 -22.13
N ILE A 360 2.52 45.91 -22.13
CA ILE A 360 2.64 47.19 -22.83
C ILE A 360 3.14 47.03 -24.29
N HIS A 361 3.39 45.79 -24.75
CA HIS A 361 3.91 45.49 -26.10
C HIS A 361 3.08 44.45 -26.87
N TYR A 362 1.76 44.61 -26.90
CA TYR A 362 0.98 43.97 -27.96
C TYR A 362 1.42 44.56 -29.31
N ARG A 363 1.66 43.69 -30.30
CA ARG A 363 1.79 44.13 -31.69
C ARG A 363 0.42 44.37 -32.30
#